data_AF-A0A537MSA7-F1
#
_entry.id   AF-A0A537MSA7-F1
#
_cell.length_a   1.000
_cell.length_b   1.000
_cell.length_c   1.000
_cell.angle_alpha   90.00
_cell.angle_beta   90.00
_cell.angle_gamma   90.00
#
_symmetry.space_group_name_H-M   'P 1'
#
loop_
_entity.id
_entity.type
_entity.pdbx_description
1 polymer ?
#
loop_
_entity_poly.entity_id
_entity_poly.type
_entity_poly.pdbx_seq_one_letter_code
_entity_poly.pdbx_strand_id
1 'polypeptide(L)'
;MVLTNQGEPCTRDGLQTNLWKLVKSLAAEGSVKPGLCFHGLRHSLGTALYELGLDREARKAALGHSSDAASMVYERGGNRRAASDRAFNALDEHLTRTVNKAKNGE
;
A
#
# COMPACT_ATOMS: atom_id res chain seq x y z
N MET A 1 -11.27 -10.01 -14.13
CA MET A 1 -10.79 -10.69 -15.35
C MET A 1 -10.25 -9.63 -16.29
N VAL A 2 -9.06 -9.82 -16.87
CA VAL A 2 -8.47 -8.88 -17.84
C VAL A 2 -8.68 -9.45 -19.24
N LEU A 3 -9.17 -8.62 -20.17
CA LEU A 3 -9.49 -9.02 -21.53
C LEU A 3 -8.55 -8.35 -22.53
N THR A 4 -8.37 -8.98 -23.69
CA THR A 4 -7.77 -8.37 -24.87
C THR A 4 -8.80 -7.50 -25.59
N ASN A 5 -8.36 -6.73 -26.58
CA ASN A 5 -9.26 -5.94 -27.44
C ASN A 5 -10.25 -6.82 -28.25
N GLN A 6 -9.99 -8.13 -28.33
CA GLN A 6 -10.85 -9.11 -28.99
C GLN A 6 -11.84 -9.77 -28.03
N GLY A 7 -11.86 -9.35 -26.75
CA GLY A 7 -12.74 -9.92 -25.73
C GLY A 7 -12.24 -11.24 -25.13
N GLU A 8 -11.03 -11.68 -25.50
CA GLU A 8 -10.46 -12.94 -25.01
C GLU A 8 -9.71 -12.74 -23.69
N PRO A 9 -9.63 -13.76 -22.81
CA PRO A 9 -8.82 -13.69 -21.60
C PRO A 9 -7.36 -13.34 -21.90
N CYS A 10 -6.86 -12.27 -21.29
CA CYS A 10 -5.47 -11.86 -21.47
C CYS A 10 -4.53 -12.84 -20.76
N THR A 11 -3.50 -13.31 -21.46
CA THR A 11 -2.45 -14.14 -20.86
C THR A 11 -1.58 -13.28 -19.93
N ARG A 12 -0.95 -13.93 -18.95
CA ARG A 12 0.00 -13.28 -18.04
C ARG A 12 1.10 -12.53 -18.80
N ASP A 13 1.68 -13.20 -19.79
CA ASP A 13 2.82 -12.68 -20.56
C ASP A 13 2.38 -11.54 -21.50
N GLY A 14 1.16 -11.61 -22.03
CA GLY A 14 0.54 -10.52 -22.80
C GLY A 14 0.33 -9.28 -21.95
N LEU A 15 -0.21 -9.45 -20.74
CA LEU A 15 -0.40 -8.35 -19.80
C LEU A 15 0.93 -7.71 -19.37
N GLN A 16 1.95 -8.54 -19.09
CA GLN A 16 3.30 -8.07 -18.78
C GLN A 16 3.94 -7.29 -19.93
N THR A 17 3.81 -7.80 -21.15
CA THR A 17 4.32 -7.13 -22.35
C THR A 17 3.66 -5.76 -22.55
N ASN A 18 2.34 -5.67 -22.36
CA ASN A 18 1.62 -4.41 -22.47
C ASN A 18 2.02 -3.41 -21.38
N LEU A 19 2.20 -3.88 -20.14
CA LEU A 19 2.72 -3.04 -19.06
C LEU A 19 4.11 -2.50 -19.40
N TRP A 20 5.02 -3.34 -19.92
CA TRP A 20 6.37 -2.92 -20.27
C TRP A 20 6.40 -1.85 -21.37
N LYS A 21 5.54 -2.00 -22.39
CA LYS A 21 5.40 -0.97 -23.44
C LYS A 21 4.96 0.37 -22.86
N LEU A 22 3.96 0.34 -21.97
CA LEU A 22 3.46 1.54 -21.28
C LEU A 22 4.52 2.17 -20.37
N VAL A 23 5.21 1.37 -19.56
CA VAL A 23 6.29 1.87 -18.69
C VAL A 23 7.41 2.49 -19.51
N LYS A 24 7.76 1.89 -20.65
CA LYS A 24 8.80 2.43 -21.54
C LYS A 24 8.40 3.78 -22.14
N SER A 25 7.14 3.96 -22.55
CA SER A 25 6.68 5.26 -23.08
C SER A 25 6.66 6.31 -21.98
N LEU A 26 6.09 6.00 -20.81
CA LEU A 26 6.05 6.92 -19.67
C LEU A 26 7.44 7.29 -19.14
N ALA A 27 8.41 6.36 -19.20
CA ALA A 27 9.78 6.64 -18.83
C ALA A 27 10.49 7.54 -19.84
N ALA A 28 10.20 7.39 -21.14
CA ALA A 28 10.70 8.29 -22.18
C ALA A 28 10.16 9.72 -22.02
N GLU A 29 8.93 9.86 -21.52
CA GLU A 29 8.31 11.14 -21.18
C GLU A 29 8.83 11.74 -19.85
N GLY A 30 9.62 10.99 -19.07
CA GLY A 30 10.12 11.42 -17.76
C GLY A 30 9.09 11.33 -16.63
N SER A 31 7.89 10.82 -16.90
CA SER A 31 6.78 10.70 -15.93
C SER A 31 7.02 9.63 -14.87
N VAL A 32 7.80 8.59 -15.20
CA VAL A 32 8.12 7.48 -14.29
C VAL A 32 9.58 7.07 -14.39
N LYS A 33 10.11 6.44 -13.33
CA LYS A 33 11.44 5.83 -13.37
C LYS A 33 11.43 4.56 -14.25
N PRO A 34 12.51 4.28 -14.99
CA PRO A 34 12.66 3.03 -15.73
C PRO A 34 12.69 1.83 -14.76
N GLY A 35 12.26 0.67 -15.25
CA GLY A 35 12.27 -0.59 -14.48
C GLY A 35 11.02 -0.86 -13.64
N LEU A 36 9.93 -0.11 -13.83
CA LEU A 36 8.64 -0.42 -13.19
C LEU A 36 8.11 -1.79 -13.62
N CYS A 37 7.62 -2.58 -12.66
CA CYS A 37 7.04 -3.90 -12.90
C CYS A 37 5.87 -4.17 -11.95
N PHE A 38 5.05 -5.20 -12.21
CA PHE A 38 3.91 -5.56 -11.35
C PHE A 38 4.32 -5.85 -9.89
N HIS A 39 5.48 -6.49 -9.70
CA HIS A 39 6.02 -6.72 -8.37
C HIS A 39 6.35 -5.40 -7.66
N GLY A 40 7.00 -4.47 -8.36
CA GLY A 40 7.29 -3.12 -7.85
C GLY A 40 6.02 -2.33 -7.52
N LEU A 41 5.01 -2.36 -8.40
CA LEU A 41 3.70 -1.73 -8.16
C LEU A 41 3.01 -2.30 -6.91
N ARG A 42 3.04 -3.62 -6.75
CA ARG A 42 2.50 -4.29 -5.55
C ARG A 42 3.28 -3.93 -4.28
N HIS A 43 4.60 -3.74 -4.40
CA HIS A 43 5.41 -3.21 -3.31
C HIS A 43 5.02 -1.78 -2.94
N SER A 44 4.90 -0.88 -3.92
CA SER A 44 4.47 0.50 -3.69
C SER A 44 3.10 0.58 -3.02
N LEU A 45 2.14 -0.24 -3.45
CA LEU A 45 0.83 -0.34 -2.81
C LEU A 45 0.94 -0.78 -1.35
N GLY A 46 1.72 -1.82 -1.05
CA GLY A 46 1.90 -2.28 0.33
C GLY A 46 2.60 -1.27 1.25
N THR A 47 3.55 -0.50 0.71
CA THR A 47 4.16 0.63 1.43
C THR A 47 3.14 1.72 1.70
N ALA A 48 2.35 2.13 0.70
CA ALA A 48 1.33 3.16 0.88
C ALA A 48 0.28 2.76 1.94
N LEU A 49 -0.18 1.51 1.94
CA LEU A 49 -1.12 1.03 2.94
C LEU A 49 -0.51 1.02 4.35
N TYR A 50 0.79 0.75 4.48
CA TYR A 50 1.50 0.86 5.76
C TYR A 50 1.64 2.32 6.22
N GLU A 51 1.94 3.23 5.30
CA GLU A 51 2.04 4.67 5.56
C GLU A 51 0.69 5.30 5.93
N LEU A 52 -0.43 4.72 5.46
CA LEU A 52 -1.78 5.06 5.90
C LEU A 52 -2.14 4.48 7.28
N GLY A 53 -1.29 3.61 7.84
CA GLY A 53 -1.47 3.06 9.18
C GLY A 53 -2.44 1.91 9.29
N LEU A 54 -2.76 1.24 8.17
CA LEU A 54 -3.55 0.03 8.22
C LEU A 54 -2.79 -1.04 8.98
N ASP A 55 -3.53 -1.75 9.83
CA ASP A 55 -2.98 -2.90 10.52
C ASP A 55 -2.55 -4.00 9.53
N ARG A 56 -1.80 -4.95 10.06
CA ARG A 56 -1.21 -6.03 9.28
C ARG A 56 -2.25 -6.90 8.58
N GLU A 57 -3.38 -7.18 9.21
CA GLU A 57 -4.42 -8.07 8.67
C GLU A 57 -5.20 -7.36 7.56
N ALA A 58 -5.53 -6.09 7.74
CA ALA A 58 -6.15 -5.25 6.73
C ALA A 58 -5.26 -5.13 5.47
N ARG A 59 -3.94 -4.98 5.66
CA ARG A 59 -2.99 -4.96 4.53
C ARG A 59 -2.87 -6.30 3.83
N LYS A 60 -2.87 -7.42 4.57
CA LYS A 60 -2.86 -8.78 3.99
C LYS A 60 -4.11 -9.04 3.17
N ALA A 61 -5.27 -8.66 3.69
CA ALA A 61 -6.55 -8.78 2.98
C ALA A 61 -6.55 -7.94 1.69
N ALA A 62 -6.11 -6.68 1.77
CA ALA A 62 -6.06 -5.78 0.61
C ALA A 62 -5.09 -6.25 -0.49
N LEU A 63 -3.95 -6.84 -0.11
CA LEU A 63 -2.98 -7.38 -1.07
C LEU A 63 -3.37 -8.79 -1.54
N GLY A 64 -4.16 -9.55 -0.78
CA GLY A 64 -4.43 -10.96 -1.04
C GLY A 64 -3.21 -11.85 -0.76
N HIS A 65 -2.40 -11.52 0.25
CA HIS A 65 -1.29 -12.37 0.68
C HIS A 65 -1.80 -13.53 1.54
N SER A 66 -1.39 -14.77 1.21
CA SER A 66 -1.67 -15.96 2.02
C SER A 66 -0.70 -16.17 3.20
N SER A 67 0.38 -15.39 3.29
CA SER A 67 1.47 -15.58 4.26
C SER A 67 1.86 -14.27 4.98
N ASP A 68 2.01 -14.35 6.30
CA ASP A 68 2.44 -13.26 7.18
C ASP A 68 3.82 -12.68 6.85
N ALA A 69 4.72 -13.52 6.30
CA ALA A 69 6.09 -13.14 6.01
C ALA A 69 6.19 -12.03 4.94
N ALA A 70 5.23 -11.96 4.01
CA ALA A 70 5.20 -10.94 2.96
C ALA A 70 4.78 -9.56 3.49
N SER A 71 3.95 -9.50 4.54
CA SER A 71 3.53 -8.24 5.16
C SER A 71 4.63 -7.64 6.07
N MET A 72 5.46 -8.50 6.68
CA MET A 72 6.61 -8.10 7.49
C MET A 72 7.65 -7.25 6.74
N VAL A 73 7.76 -7.44 5.41
CA VAL A 73 8.71 -6.69 4.57
C VAL A 73 8.43 -5.18 4.63
N TYR A 74 7.16 -4.79 4.71
CA TYR A 74 6.76 -3.38 4.83
C TYR A 74 7.03 -2.80 6.22
N GLU A 75 7.03 -3.62 7.27
CA GLU A 75 7.34 -3.18 8.63
C GLU A 75 8.83 -2.99 8.88
N ARG A 76 9.68 -3.74 8.16
CA ARG A 76 11.14 -3.57 8.21
C ARG A 76 11.62 -2.31 7.48
N GLY A 77 10.96 -1.93 6.39
CA GLY A 77 11.30 -0.74 5.60
C GLY A 77 10.46 0.52 5.91
N GLY A 78 9.40 0.36 6.71
CA GLY A 78 8.48 1.44 7.02
C GLY A 78 9.09 2.54 7.88
N ASN A 79 8.70 3.79 7.61
CA ASN A 79 9.14 4.96 8.36
C ASN A 79 8.61 4.90 9.80
N ARG A 80 9.39 4.29 10.71
CA ARG A 80 9.07 4.13 12.13
C ARG A 80 8.70 5.45 12.81
N ARG A 81 9.22 6.58 12.32
CA ARG A 81 8.84 7.92 12.77
C ARG A 81 7.36 8.20 12.52
N ALA A 82 6.89 8.02 11.30
CA ALA A 82 5.47 8.23 10.96
C ALA A 82 4.53 7.28 11.73
N ALA A 83 4.97 6.05 11.99
CA ALA A 83 4.22 5.13 12.85
C ALA A 83 4.19 5.59 14.32
N SER A 84 5.31 6.10 14.83
CA SER A 84 5.40 6.66 16.19
C SER A 84 4.55 7.91 16.33
N ASP A 85 4.59 8.82 15.35
CA ASP A 85 3.81 10.06 15.34
C ASP A 85 2.30 9.76 15.35
N ARG A 86 1.87 8.77 14.55
CA ARG A 86 0.47 8.29 14.57
C ARG A 86 0.07 7.68 15.91
N ALA A 87 0.95 6.88 16.53
CA ALA A 87 0.68 6.30 17.83
C ALA A 87 0.57 7.38 18.93
N PHE A 88 1.45 8.38 18.90
CA PHE A 88 1.40 9.50 19.84
C PHE A 88 0.17 10.37 19.63
N ASN A 89 -0.22 10.67 18.39
CA ASN A 89 -1.44 11.43 18.11
C ASN A 89 -2.71 10.69 18.56
N ALA A 90 -2.79 9.38 18.31
CA ALA A 90 -3.94 8.57 18.75
C ALA A 90 -4.02 8.49 20.29
N LEU A 91 -2.88 8.42 20.97
CA LEU A 91 -2.81 8.45 22.43
C LEU A 91 -3.25 9.82 22.98
N ASP A 92 -2.76 10.91 22.39
CA ASP A 92 -3.12 12.28 22.78
C ASP A 92 -4.63 12.52 22.63
N GLU A 93 -5.21 12.04 21.53
CA GLU A 93 -6.65 12.12 21.29
C GLU A 93 -7.46 11.31 22.32
N HIS A 94 -6.99 10.11 22.68
CA HIS A 94 -7.63 9.27 23.70
C HIS A 94 -7.54 9.88 25.10
N LEU A 95 -6.39 10.44 25.47
CA LEU A 95 -6.19 11.15 26.73
C LEU A 95 -7.08 12.38 26.80
N THR A 96 -7.13 13.17 25.73
CA THR A 96 -8.00 14.35 25.63
C THR A 96 -9.47 13.98 25.79
N ARG A 97 -9.92 12.89 25.15
CA ARG A 97 -11.29 12.38 25.25
C ARG A 97 -11.63 11.90 26.67
N THR A 98 -10.66 11.28 27.35
CA THR A 98 -10.82 10.75 28.72
C THR A 98 -10.86 11.88 29.75
N VAL A 99 -9.98 12.88 29.61
CA VAL A 99 -9.96 14.09 30.44
C VAL A 99 -11.26 14.89 30.27
N ASN A 100 -11.76 15.06 29.04
CA ASN A 100 -13.05 15.73 28.80
C ASN A 100 -14.24 14.94 29.36
N LYS A 101 -14.20 13.60 29.31
CA LYS A 101 -15.23 12.77 29.94
C LYS A 101 -15.20 12.88 31.48
N ALA A 102 -14.02 12.98 32.08
CA ALA A 102 -13.88 13.20 33.53
C ALA A 102 -14.29 14.61 33.98
N LYS A 103 -14.23 15.61 33.10
CA LYS A 103 -14.70 16.97 33.36
C LYS A 103 -16.20 17.17 33.14
N ASN A 104 -16.83 16.33 32.30
CA ASN A 104 -18.25 16.41 31.95
C ASN A 104 -19.11 15.34 32.66
N GLY A 105 -18.55 14.63 33.65
CA GLY A 105 -19.27 13.65 34.46
C GLY A 105 -19.92 14.31 35.68
N GLU A 106 -21.21 14.58 35.57
CA GLU A 106 -22.21 14.36 36.64
C GLU A 106 -22.26 12.87 37.05
#